data_AF-A0A6P1SYM7-F1
#
_entry.id   AF-A0A6P1SYM7-F1
#
_cell.length_a   1.000
_cell.length_b   1.000
_cell.length_c   1.000
_cell.angle_alpha   90.00
_cell.angle_beta   90.00
_cell.angle_gamma   90.00
#
_symmetry.space_group_name_H-M   'P 1'
#
loop_
_entity.id
_entity.type
_entity.pdbx_description
1 polymer ?
#
loop_
_entity_poly.entity_id
_entity_poly.type
_entity_poly.pdbx_seq_one_letter_code
_entity_poly.pdbx_strand_id
1 'polypeptide(L)'
;MQIFKILPAIALAVSACTVPAGTTSSSSSQPTSFTPVTWKENTPRATRNYDQIECELQGRGLDFSATEEEITAATNTIPVEQVTSFVRRCLDARGYTVTEKPVCSDAQASEAVSQGRFQRPPEFLPPLSTVKCMVVDQGFVV
;
A
#
# COMPACT_ATOMS: atom_id res chain seq x y z
N MET A 1 -58.73 37.38 54.00
CA MET A 1 -58.44 37.22 52.56
C MET A 1 -57.07 36.54 52.49
N GLN A 2 -56.92 35.21 52.39
CA GLN A 2 -57.13 34.34 51.22
C GLN A 2 -56.83 35.08 49.90
N ILE A 3 -55.85 34.66 49.10
CA ILE A 3 -56.04 33.57 48.12
C ILE A 3 -54.73 32.81 47.82
N PHE A 4 -54.90 31.49 47.78
CA PHE A 4 -54.04 30.43 47.27
C PHE A 4 -53.42 30.72 45.89
N LYS A 5 -52.16 30.29 45.69
CA LYS A 5 -51.79 29.58 44.44
C LYS A 5 -50.86 28.40 44.74
N ILE A 6 -51.44 27.23 44.52
CA ILE A 6 -50.81 25.92 44.38
C ILE A 6 -50.18 25.86 42.98
N LEU A 7 -48.97 25.32 42.85
CA LEU A 7 -48.66 24.36 41.80
C LEU A 7 -47.32 23.65 42.07
N PRO A 8 -47.31 22.30 42.13
CA PRO A 8 -46.12 21.49 42.23
C PRO A 8 -45.59 21.13 40.83
N ALA A 9 -44.28 21.05 40.67
CA ALA A 9 -43.66 20.27 39.61
C ALA A 9 -42.37 19.64 40.15
N ILE A 10 -42.49 18.36 40.49
CA ILE A 10 -41.37 17.47 40.73
C ILE A 10 -40.75 17.17 39.36
N ALA A 11 -39.44 17.40 39.21
CA ALA A 11 -38.66 16.81 38.14
C ALA A 11 -37.25 16.46 38.65
N LEU A 12 -37.13 15.20 39.05
CA LEU A 12 -36.01 14.28 38.90
C LEU A 12 -34.57 14.83 38.97
N ALA A 13 -33.90 14.44 40.05
CA ALA A 13 -32.45 14.32 40.12
C ALA A 13 -31.95 13.23 39.16
N VAL A 14 -30.89 13.52 38.39
CA VAL A 14 -29.91 12.50 37.98
C VAL A 14 -28.50 13.10 38.01
N SER A 15 -27.73 12.58 38.96
CA SER A 15 -26.30 12.30 38.97
C SER A 15 -25.34 13.23 38.22
N ALA A 16 -24.42 13.79 38.99
CA ALA A 16 -23.10 14.21 38.56
C ALA A 16 -22.36 13.10 37.79
N CYS A 17 -21.64 13.50 36.75
CA CYS A 17 -20.31 12.97 36.42
C CYS A 17 -19.54 14.04 35.64
N THR A 18 -18.73 14.80 36.36
CA THR A 18 -17.49 15.37 35.84
C THR A 18 -16.61 14.24 35.33
N VAL A 19 -16.26 14.25 34.03
CA VAL A 19 -15.11 13.52 33.50
C VAL A 19 -14.38 14.41 32.49
N PRO A 20 -13.03 14.51 32.59
CA PRO A 20 -12.24 15.55 31.97
C PRO A 20 -11.70 15.13 30.59
N ALA A 21 -10.94 16.07 30.01
CA ALA A 21 -9.82 15.86 29.12
C ALA A 21 -10.11 15.36 27.69
N GLY A 22 -9.83 16.27 26.75
CA GLY A 22 -8.84 16.03 25.71
C GLY A 22 -8.85 14.65 25.07
N THR A 23 -9.68 14.50 24.04
CA THR A 23 -9.36 13.60 22.93
C THR A 23 -9.11 14.47 21.71
N THR A 24 -7.87 14.96 21.63
CA THR A 24 -7.22 15.03 20.33
C THR A 24 -7.31 13.63 19.74
N SER A 25 -8.30 13.41 18.87
CA SER A 25 -8.32 12.30 17.93
C SER A 25 -7.10 12.51 17.04
N SER A 26 -5.95 12.10 17.55
CA SER A 26 -4.80 11.76 16.75
C SER A 26 -5.28 10.58 15.92
N SER A 27 -5.79 10.88 14.73
CA SER A 27 -5.95 9.94 13.64
C SER A 27 -4.56 9.42 13.33
N SER A 28 -4.11 8.46 14.14
CA SER A 28 -3.06 7.54 13.78
C SER A 28 -3.61 6.71 12.63
N SER A 29 -3.51 7.28 11.43
CA SER A 29 -3.73 6.63 10.15
C SER A 29 -2.60 5.62 9.94
N GLN A 30 -2.57 4.61 10.80
CA GLN A 30 -1.70 3.47 10.63
C GLN A 30 -2.17 2.74 9.36
N PRO A 31 -1.25 2.43 8.45
CA PRO A 31 -1.61 1.76 7.21
C PRO A 31 -2.21 0.38 7.53
N THR A 32 -3.36 0.09 6.90
CA THR A 32 -4.16 -1.11 7.16
C THR A 32 -3.60 -2.37 6.48
N SER A 33 -2.64 -2.20 5.57
CA SER A 33 -1.97 -3.28 4.85
C SER A 33 -0.61 -2.82 4.31
N PHE A 34 0.29 -3.78 4.08
CA PHE A 34 1.59 -3.59 3.44
C PHE A 34 1.68 -4.48 2.20
N THR A 35 2.39 -4.02 1.19
CA THR A 35 2.67 -4.78 -0.04
C THR A 35 4.18 -4.84 -0.29
N PRO A 36 4.74 -6.00 -0.67
CA PRO A 36 6.13 -6.06 -1.10
C PRO A 36 6.30 -5.29 -2.40
N VAL A 37 7.36 -4.50 -2.49
CA VAL A 37 7.75 -3.76 -3.69
C VAL A 37 9.20 -4.02 -4.02
N THR A 38 9.46 -4.32 -5.29
CA THR A 38 10.80 -4.41 -5.86
C THR A 38 11.22 -3.03 -6.33
N TRP A 39 12.30 -2.49 -5.76
CA TRP A 39 12.71 -1.10 -5.96
C TRP A 39 14.16 -0.99 -6.40
N LYS A 40 14.41 -0.15 -7.40
CA LYS A 40 15.74 0.31 -7.80
C LYS A 40 15.60 1.71 -8.34
N GLU A 41 16.13 2.66 -7.58
CA GLU A 41 16.03 4.09 -7.88
C GLU A 41 16.69 4.40 -9.24
N ASN A 42 16.19 5.42 -9.92
CA ASN A 42 16.76 5.92 -11.19
C ASN A 42 16.90 4.86 -12.30
N THR A 43 16.22 3.73 -12.20
CA THR A 43 16.20 2.72 -13.27
C THR A 43 15.00 2.98 -14.17
N PRO A 44 15.14 3.10 -15.50
CA PRO A 44 14.02 3.31 -16.43
C PRO A 44 12.95 2.22 -16.31
N ARG A 45 11.69 2.54 -16.61
CA ARG A 45 10.57 1.60 -16.47
C ARG A 45 10.74 0.42 -17.41
N ALA A 46 11.16 0.69 -18.65
CA ALA A 46 11.43 -0.36 -19.63
C ALA A 46 12.49 -1.35 -19.13
N THR A 47 13.57 -0.86 -18.52
CA THR A 47 14.61 -1.69 -17.92
C THR A 47 14.09 -2.51 -16.75
N ARG A 48 13.29 -1.92 -15.85
CA ARG A 48 12.67 -2.66 -14.73
C ARG A 48 11.79 -3.81 -15.22
N ASN A 49 10.94 -3.54 -16.20
CA ASN A 49 10.08 -4.55 -16.79
C ASN A 49 10.91 -5.65 -17.48
N TYR A 50 11.94 -5.26 -18.24
CA TYR A 50 12.84 -6.22 -18.88
C TYR A 50 13.54 -7.12 -17.87
N ASP A 51 14.12 -6.56 -16.81
CA ASP A 51 14.79 -7.31 -15.75
C ASP A 51 13.83 -8.29 -15.05
N GLN A 52 12.60 -7.86 -14.76
CA GLN A 52 11.58 -8.71 -14.14
C GLN A 52 11.22 -9.90 -15.03
N ILE A 53 10.91 -9.64 -16.31
CA ILE A 53 10.57 -10.69 -17.28
C ILE A 53 11.75 -11.64 -17.47
N GLU A 54 12.97 -11.13 -17.59
CA GLU A 54 14.17 -11.96 -17.73
C GLU A 54 14.33 -12.90 -16.53
N CYS A 55 14.24 -12.35 -15.31
CA CYS A 55 14.36 -13.13 -14.09
C CYS A 55 13.25 -14.18 -13.95
N GLU A 56 12.02 -13.86 -14.38
CA GLU A 56 10.89 -14.80 -14.38
C GLU A 56 11.09 -15.94 -15.38
N LEU A 57 11.52 -15.64 -16.60
CA LEU A 57 11.83 -16.65 -17.62
C LEU A 57 12.98 -17.54 -17.17
N GLN A 58 14.07 -16.96 -16.66
CA GLN A 58 15.21 -17.72 -16.15
C GLN A 58 14.83 -18.59 -14.95
N GLY A 59 13.96 -18.09 -14.06
CA GLY A 59 13.41 -18.89 -12.96
C GLY A 59 12.59 -20.09 -13.44
N ARG A 60 12.12 -20.06 -14.68
CA ARG A 60 11.45 -21.17 -15.38
C ARG A 60 12.40 -21.99 -16.25
N GLY A 61 13.69 -21.68 -16.27
CA GLY A 61 14.68 -22.33 -17.14
C GLY A 61 14.53 -21.94 -18.63
N LEU A 62 13.89 -20.80 -18.90
CA LEU A 62 13.59 -20.29 -20.24
C LEU A 62 14.42 -19.04 -20.54
N ASP A 63 14.50 -18.69 -21.82
CA ASP A 63 15.05 -17.42 -22.29
C ASP A 63 13.97 -16.58 -23.01
N PHE A 64 14.36 -15.41 -23.54
CA PHE A 64 13.45 -14.49 -24.23
C PHE A 64 12.89 -15.00 -25.56
N SER A 65 13.45 -16.08 -26.11
CA SER A 65 12.95 -16.72 -27.33
C SER A 65 11.86 -17.76 -27.04
N ALA A 66 11.59 -18.06 -25.77
CA ALA A 66 10.60 -19.04 -25.37
C ALA A 66 9.20 -18.72 -25.92
N THR A 67 8.51 -19.75 -26.41
CA THR A 67 7.14 -19.62 -26.91
C THR A 67 6.12 -19.60 -25.77
N GLU A 68 4.89 -19.19 -26.08
CA GLU A 68 3.79 -19.20 -25.11
C GLU A 68 3.50 -20.62 -24.59
N GLU A 69 3.63 -21.63 -25.44
CA GLU A 69 3.47 -23.04 -25.06
C GLU A 69 4.56 -23.47 -24.08
N GLU A 70 5.82 -23.09 -24.30
CA GLU A 70 6.94 -23.41 -23.41
C GLU A 70 6.79 -22.71 -22.05
N ILE A 71 6.39 -21.44 -22.04
CA ILE A 71 6.10 -20.69 -20.82
C ILE A 71 4.96 -21.35 -20.03
N THR A 72 3.90 -21.78 -20.72
CA THR A 72 2.76 -22.46 -20.10
C THR A 72 3.16 -23.81 -19.54
N ALA A 73 3.93 -24.61 -20.29
CA ALA A 73 4.44 -25.90 -19.85
C ALA A 73 5.34 -25.76 -18.61
N ALA A 74 6.25 -24.79 -18.61
CA ALA A 74 7.10 -24.50 -17.46
C ALA A 74 6.29 -24.00 -16.25
N THR A 75 5.24 -23.21 -16.48
CA THR A 75 4.35 -22.72 -15.41
C THR A 75 3.58 -23.82 -14.73
N ASN A 76 3.19 -24.87 -15.46
CA ASN A 76 2.46 -26.01 -14.90
C ASN A 76 3.36 -27.04 -14.20
N THR A 77 4.67 -27.03 -14.48
CA THR A 77 5.62 -28.04 -13.98
C THR A 77 6.52 -27.53 -12.87
N ILE A 78 6.91 -26.26 -12.93
CA ILE A 78 7.83 -25.67 -11.96
C ILE A 78 7.02 -25.02 -10.83
N PRO A 79 7.25 -25.43 -9.57
CA PRO A 79 6.51 -24.87 -8.46
C PRO A 79 6.73 -23.36 -8.31
N VAL A 80 5.64 -22.64 -8.04
CA VAL A 80 5.64 -21.16 -7.98
C VAL A 80 6.64 -20.65 -6.95
N GLU A 81 6.77 -21.31 -5.80
CA GLU A 81 7.69 -20.91 -4.74
C GLU A 81 9.17 -20.98 -5.18
N GLN A 82 9.52 -21.92 -6.06
CA GLN A 82 10.87 -22.03 -6.59
C GLN A 82 11.17 -20.89 -7.56
N VAL A 83 10.23 -20.58 -8.45
CA VAL A 83 10.33 -19.43 -9.37
C VAL A 83 10.42 -18.14 -8.58
N THR A 84 9.55 -17.92 -7.59
CA THR A 84 9.56 -16.71 -6.75
C THR A 84 10.88 -16.55 -6.00
N SER A 85 11.42 -17.63 -5.44
CA SER A 85 12.72 -17.60 -4.76
C SER A 85 13.87 -17.26 -5.72
N PHE A 86 13.85 -17.83 -6.94
CA PHE A 86 14.83 -17.51 -7.98
C PHE A 86 14.73 -16.05 -8.40
N VAL A 87 13.53 -15.59 -8.76
CA VAL A 87 13.28 -14.21 -9.21
C VAL A 87 13.78 -13.21 -8.16
N ARG A 88 13.51 -13.46 -6.88
CA ARG A 88 14.01 -12.60 -5.79
C ARG A 88 15.54 -12.51 -5.79
N ARG A 89 16.25 -13.64 -5.91
CA ARG A 89 17.72 -13.66 -5.96
C ARG A 89 18.27 -13.00 -7.23
N CYS A 90 17.61 -13.20 -8.37
CA CYS A 90 18.00 -12.60 -9.65
C CYS A 90 17.89 -11.08 -9.60
N LEU A 91 16.78 -10.56 -9.07
CA LEU A 91 16.57 -9.13 -8.90
C LEU A 91 17.53 -8.53 -7.87
N ASP A 92 17.78 -9.22 -6.75
CA ASP A 92 18.77 -8.80 -5.75
C ASP A 92 20.19 -8.70 -6.35
N ALA A 93 20.61 -9.69 -7.15
CA ALA A 93 21.88 -9.65 -7.87
C ALA A 93 21.98 -8.50 -8.89
N ARG A 94 20.84 -8.03 -9.41
CA ARG A 94 20.74 -6.84 -10.28
C ARG A 94 20.67 -5.54 -9.48
N GLY A 95 20.74 -5.58 -8.15
CA GLY A 95 20.73 -4.43 -7.26
C GLY A 95 19.33 -3.89 -6.96
N TYR A 96 18.28 -4.69 -7.17
CA TYR A 96 16.94 -4.34 -6.70
C TYR A 96 16.79 -4.73 -5.23
N THR A 97 16.14 -3.86 -4.46
CA THR A 97 15.76 -4.14 -3.08
C THR A 97 14.28 -4.54 -3.03
N VAL A 98 13.95 -5.61 -2.31
CA VAL A 98 12.55 -5.94 -1.98
C VAL A 98 12.25 -5.40 -0.58
N THR A 99 11.32 -4.45 -0.49
CA THR A 99 10.88 -3.86 0.78
C THR A 99 9.37 -3.94 0.90
N GLU A 100 8.83 -3.82 2.11
CA GLU A 100 7.40 -3.59 2.30
C GLU A 100 7.10 -2.09 2.26
N LYS A 101 5.99 -1.74 1.60
CA LYS A 101 5.43 -0.39 1.63
C LYS A 101 3.97 -0.44 2.02
N PRO A 102 3.49 0.54 2.80
CA PRO A 102 2.08 0.59 3.17
C PRO A 102 1.20 0.81 1.95
N VAL A 103 0.02 0.21 1.95
CA VAL A 103 -1.01 0.46 0.93
C VAL A 103 -1.82 1.70 1.32
N CYS A 104 -2.07 2.61 0.37
CA CYS A 104 -2.89 3.78 0.61
C CYS A 104 -4.35 3.38 0.81
N SER A 105 -5.05 4.03 1.74
CA SER A 105 -6.52 3.97 1.76
C SER A 105 -7.11 4.75 0.57
N ASP A 106 -8.35 4.44 0.20
CA ASP A 106 -9.05 5.15 -0.88
C ASP A 106 -9.14 6.65 -0.66
N ALA A 107 -9.33 7.07 0.60
CA ALA A 107 -9.35 8.47 0.99
C ALA A 107 -7.98 9.14 0.78
N GLN A 108 -6.89 8.48 1.19
CA GLN A 108 -5.54 8.99 0.98
C GLN A 108 -5.17 9.08 -0.50
N ALA A 109 -5.54 8.07 -1.29
CA ALA A 109 -5.31 8.07 -2.73
C ALA A 109 -6.08 9.22 -3.41
N SER A 110 -7.36 9.38 -3.08
CA SER A 110 -8.22 10.44 -3.64
C SER A 110 -7.73 11.84 -3.28
N GLU A 111 -7.31 12.04 -2.02
CA GLU A 111 -6.72 13.30 -1.56
C GLU A 111 -5.37 13.57 -2.25
N ALA A 112 -4.51 12.56 -2.39
CA ALA A 112 -3.22 12.72 -3.06
C ALA A 112 -3.39 13.10 -4.54
N VAL A 113 -4.41 12.57 -5.22
CA VAL A 113 -4.74 12.95 -6.59
C VAL A 113 -5.16 14.42 -6.66
N SER A 114 -6.07 14.88 -5.78
CA SER A 114 -6.52 16.28 -5.78
C SER A 114 -5.42 17.28 -5.40
N GLN A 115 -4.43 16.83 -4.61
CA GLN A 115 -3.26 17.62 -4.20
C GLN A 115 -2.05 17.51 -5.14
N GLY A 116 -2.13 16.72 -6.23
CA GLY A 116 -1.01 16.50 -7.14
C GLY A 116 0.18 15.74 -6.54
N ARG A 117 -0.06 14.96 -5.48
CA ARG A 117 0.94 14.11 -4.79
C ARG A 117 0.92 12.66 -5.24
N PHE A 118 -0.06 12.30 -6.07
CA PHE A 118 -0.13 10.98 -6.70
C PHE A 118 0.78 10.92 -7.92
N GLN A 119 1.68 9.94 -7.95
CA GLN A 119 2.49 9.63 -9.11
C GLN A 119 2.06 8.28 -9.67
N ARG A 120 1.59 8.27 -10.92
CA ARG A 120 1.57 7.05 -11.74
C ARG A 120 3.00 6.52 -11.83
N PRO A 121 3.24 5.21 -12.02
CA PRO A 121 4.59 4.69 -11.93
C PRO A 121 5.46 5.45 -12.95
N PRO A 122 6.45 6.21 -12.48
CA PRO A 122 7.19 7.09 -13.35
C PRO A 122 8.12 6.28 -14.24
N GLU A 123 8.67 6.95 -15.25
CA GLU A 123 9.79 6.40 -16.01
C GLU A 123 10.92 6.00 -15.06
N PHE A 124 11.23 6.87 -14.09
CA PHE A 124 12.26 6.64 -13.07
C PHE A 124 11.65 6.61 -11.68
N LEU A 125 11.83 5.51 -10.94
CA LEU A 125 11.38 5.46 -9.55
C LEU A 125 12.10 6.53 -8.73
N PRO A 126 11.37 7.32 -7.92
CA PRO A 126 11.97 8.27 -7.00
C PRO A 126 12.66 7.50 -5.86
N PRO A 127 13.38 8.23 -4.99
CA PRO A 127 13.95 7.61 -3.81
C PRO A 127 12.90 6.90 -2.98
N LEU A 128 13.20 5.68 -2.51
CA LEU A 128 12.21 4.88 -1.77
C LEU A 128 11.70 5.62 -0.53
N SER A 129 12.54 6.48 0.07
CA SER A 129 12.21 7.31 1.24
C SER A 129 11.13 8.37 0.97
N THR A 130 10.92 8.78 -0.29
CA THR A 130 9.88 9.76 -0.63
C THR A 130 8.53 9.12 -0.83
N VAL A 131 8.44 7.79 -0.94
CA VAL A 131 7.19 7.08 -1.15
C VAL A 131 6.50 6.82 0.19
N LYS A 132 5.36 7.47 0.39
CA LYS A 132 4.53 7.37 1.60
C LYS A 132 3.69 6.10 1.62
N CYS A 133 3.00 5.79 0.52
CA CYS A 133 2.19 4.59 0.37
C CYS A 133 2.00 4.22 -1.10
N MET A 134 1.64 2.97 -1.35
CA MET A 134 1.39 2.39 -2.67
C MET A 134 -0.09 2.38 -2.97
N VAL A 135 -0.45 2.72 -4.21
CA VAL A 135 -1.76 2.38 -4.77
C VAL A 135 -1.50 1.21 -5.71
N VAL A 136 -1.87 0.01 -5.26
CA VAL A 136 -1.60 -1.26 -5.97
C VAL A 136 -2.01 -1.13 -7.44
N ASP A 137 -1.10 -1.50 -8.34
CA ASP A 137 -1.22 -1.42 -9.80
C ASP A 137 -1.43 -0.03 -10.44
N GLN A 138 -1.52 1.04 -9.64
CA GLN A 138 -1.79 2.39 -10.15
C GLN A 138 -0.65 3.37 -9.95
N GLY A 139 0.22 3.17 -8.95
CA GLY A 139 1.32 4.07 -8.64
C GLY A 139 1.57 4.21 -7.15
N PHE A 140 1.93 5.42 -6.73
CA PHE A 140 2.25 5.70 -5.33
C PHE A 140 2.03 7.17 -4.97
N VAL A 141 1.92 7.42 -3.66
CA VAL A 141 1.81 8.76 -3.08
C VAL A 141 3.17 9.18 -2.55
N VAL A 142 3.60 10.40 -2.91
CA VAL A 142 4.83 11.04 -2.41
C VAL A 142 4.57 12.11 -1.34
#